data_AF-M5CGM8-F1
#
_entry.id   AF-M5CGM8-F1
#
_cell.length_a   1.000
_cell.length_b   1.000
_cell.length_c   1.000
_cell.angle_alpha   90.00
_cell.angle_beta   90.00
_cell.angle_gamma   90.00
#
_symmetry.space_group_name_H-M   'P 1'
#
loop_
_entity.id
_entity.type
_entity.pdbx_description
1 polymer ?
#
loop_
_entity_poly.entity_id
_entity_poly.type
_entity_poly.pdbx_seq_one_letter_code
_entity_poly.pdbx_strand_id
1 'polypeptide(L)'
;MVPLLSRGLNERLTATKRKVAVIIDNMSKLVDNEFTVRPFVPKLLPGLIKISEQVADPEARTVVNKAIATVRQVAKLSDTDDGSNLPPVKGTEPAAFAASISVQYKKSGANPVPEAANPAIQYAARLAGNLISARNFDVPAWEGALIPYLELVTSSPEPATIARELLLRSANEADDAEGDNEDEEEGEDLCNCQFSLAYGAKILLNTANLRLKRGHRYGLCGRNGSGKSTLMRAITNG
;
A
#
# COMPACT_ATOMS: atom_id res chain seq x y z
N MET A 1 -2.77 13.61 11.51
CA MET A 1 -1.93 12.96 12.56
C MET A 1 -0.47 13.38 12.51
N VAL A 2 0.20 13.32 11.35
CA VAL A 2 1.64 13.68 11.23
C VAL A 2 2.03 15.05 11.79
N PRO A 3 1.26 16.15 11.63
CA PRO A 3 1.60 17.44 12.25
C PRO A 3 1.68 17.39 13.79
N LEU A 4 0.82 16.59 14.43
CA LEU A 4 0.83 16.41 15.89
C LEU A 4 2.06 15.62 16.33
N LEU A 5 2.40 14.55 15.61
CA LEU A 5 3.57 13.72 15.89
C LEU A 5 4.87 14.52 15.67
N SER A 6 4.97 15.28 14.58
CA SER A 6 6.11 16.17 14.30
C SER A 6 6.29 17.21 15.42
N ARG A 7 5.19 17.79 15.93
CA ARG A 7 5.25 18.67 17.11
C ARG A 7 5.73 17.90 18.36
N GLY A 8 5.24 16.69 18.57
CA GLY A 8 5.61 15.83 19.69
C GLY A 8 7.08 15.39 19.69
N LEU A 9 7.71 15.26 18.52
CA LEU A 9 9.17 15.02 18.40
C LEU A 9 9.99 16.20 18.93
N ASN A 10 9.46 17.42 18.84
CA ASN A 10 10.12 18.64 19.30
C ASN A 10 9.85 18.97 20.78
N GLU A 11 9.08 18.16 21.50
CA GLU A 11 8.76 18.41 22.91
C GLU A 11 9.97 18.27 23.85
N ARG A 12 9.92 18.95 25.00
CA ARG A 12 11.05 18.93 25.95
C ARG A 12 11.16 17.59 26.69
N LEU A 13 10.02 17.02 27.07
CA LEU A 13 9.96 15.82 27.91
C LEU A 13 10.35 14.56 27.12
N THR A 14 11.40 13.86 27.58
CA THR A 14 11.85 12.57 27.00
C THR A 14 10.75 11.52 26.99
N ALA A 15 9.89 11.50 28.02
CA ALA A 15 8.75 10.58 28.08
C ALA A 15 7.76 10.81 26.93
N THR A 16 7.52 12.06 26.53
CA THR A 16 6.65 12.42 25.41
C THR A 16 7.28 12.00 24.09
N LYS A 17 8.57 12.33 23.88
CA LYS A 17 9.33 11.91 22.70
C LYS A 17 9.32 10.38 22.50
N ARG A 18 9.54 9.62 23.59
CA ARG A 18 9.45 8.16 23.58
C ARG A 18 8.06 7.69 23.15
N LYS A 19 6.98 8.23 23.72
CA LYS A 19 5.60 7.87 23.34
C LYS A 19 5.30 8.20 21.88
N VAL A 20 5.76 9.34 21.39
CA VAL A 20 5.61 9.75 19.99
C VAL A 20 6.33 8.77 19.07
N ALA A 21 7.55 8.35 19.41
CA ALA A 21 8.29 7.34 18.66
C ALA A 21 7.56 5.99 18.62
N VAL A 22 6.97 5.54 19.75
CA VAL A 22 6.13 4.33 19.76
C VAL A 22 4.92 4.47 18.82
N ILE A 23 4.27 5.63 18.81
CA ILE A 23 3.11 5.86 17.93
C ILE A 23 3.54 5.84 16.47
N ILE A 24 4.65 6.50 16.12
CA ILE A 24 5.19 6.50 14.76
C ILE A 24 5.55 5.06 14.32
N ASP A 25 6.26 4.31 15.15
CA ASP A 25 6.63 2.91 14.89
C ASP A 25 5.40 2.04 14.58
N ASN A 26 4.38 2.09 15.45
CA ASN A 26 3.19 1.28 15.24
C ASN A 26 2.37 1.74 14.03
N MET A 27 2.25 3.05 13.80
CA MET A 27 1.49 3.55 12.65
C MET A 27 2.18 3.20 11.33
N SER A 28 3.50 3.32 11.26
CA SER A 28 4.26 2.99 10.05
C SER A 28 4.14 1.51 9.67
N LYS A 29 4.06 0.59 10.65
CA LYS A 29 3.83 -0.84 10.40
C LYS A 29 2.48 -1.17 9.78
N LEU A 30 1.49 -0.31 9.97
CA LEU A 30 0.13 -0.49 9.44
C LEU A 30 -0.04 0.08 8.04
N VAL A 31 1.03 0.61 7.43
CA VAL A 31 0.94 1.17 6.08
C VAL A 31 1.55 0.20 5.10
N ASP A 32 0.69 -0.33 4.24
CA ASP A 32 1.03 -1.40 3.28
C ASP A 32 1.72 -0.86 2.03
N ASN A 33 1.86 0.47 1.91
CA ASN A 33 2.36 1.11 0.72
C ASN A 33 3.33 2.28 0.99
N GLU A 34 4.48 2.21 0.34
CA GLU A 34 5.53 3.23 0.28
C GLU A 34 4.98 4.60 -0.17
N PHE A 35 4.08 4.63 -1.16
CA PHE A 35 3.47 5.87 -1.67
C PHE A 35 2.75 6.68 -0.59
N THR A 36 2.15 6.00 0.39
CA THR A 36 1.39 6.63 1.47
C THR A 36 2.30 7.21 2.55
N VAL A 37 3.46 6.60 2.82
CA VAL A 37 4.40 7.05 3.86
C VAL A 37 5.37 8.12 3.37
N ARG A 38 5.87 8.02 2.13
CA ARG A 38 6.91 8.91 1.58
C ARG A 38 6.66 10.41 1.76
N PRO A 39 5.44 10.96 1.55
CA PRO A 39 5.17 12.38 1.76
C PRO A 39 5.40 12.87 3.21
N PHE A 40 5.40 11.95 4.17
CA PHE A 40 5.52 12.26 5.59
C PHE A 40 6.91 11.98 6.16
N VAL A 41 7.73 11.19 5.49
CA VAL A 41 9.10 10.85 5.93
C VAL A 41 9.95 12.10 6.21
N PRO A 42 10.00 13.13 5.34
CA PRO A 42 10.84 14.31 5.59
C PRO A 42 10.45 15.09 6.87
N LYS A 43 9.21 14.89 7.36
CA LYS A 43 8.69 15.55 8.57
C LYS A 43 8.90 14.74 9.84
N LEU A 44 9.21 13.44 9.73
CA LEU A 44 9.27 12.51 10.86
C LEU A 44 10.68 11.94 11.05
N LEU A 45 11.32 11.45 9.99
CA LEU A 45 12.58 10.70 10.07
C LEU A 45 13.75 11.56 10.57
N PRO A 46 13.98 12.80 10.08
CA PRO A 46 15.02 13.66 10.64
C PRO A 46 14.81 13.98 12.13
N GLY A 47 13.55 14.14 12.54
CA GLY A 47 13.18 14.37 13.94
C GLY A 47 13.48 13.17 14.83
N LEU A 48 13.23 11.95 14.34
CA LEU A 48 13.57 10.72 15.07
C LEU A 48 15.09 10.53 15.20
N ILE A 49 15.86 10.74 14.12
CA ILE A 49 17.32 10.65 14.13
C ILE A 49 17.93 11.64 15.12
N LYS A 50 17.47 12.90 15.11
CA LYS A 50 17.91 13.90 16.08
C LYS A 50 17.64 13.47 17.53
N ILE A 51 16.53 12.80 17.80
CA ILE A 51 16.20 12.31 19.15
C ILE A 51 17.10 11.13 19.55
N SER A 52 17.40 10.19 18.65
CA SER A 52 18.24 9.04 19.00
C SER A 52 19.66 9.46 19.39
N GLU A 53 20.18 10.51 18.77
CA GLU A 53 21.49 11.10 19.08
C GLU A 53 21.49 11.89 20.41
N GLN A 54 20.40 12.61 20.70
CA GLN A 54 20.34 13.54 21.84
C GLN A 54 19.86 12.90 23.15
N VAL A 55 19.04 11.85 23.10
CA VAL A 55 18.46 11.25 24.30
C VAL A 55 19.47 10.37 25.02
N ALA A 56 19.69 10.64 26.31
CA ALA A 56 20.59 9.87 27.17
C ALA A 56 19.98 8.56 27.69
N ASP A 57 18.65 8.50 27.84
CA ASP A 57 17.95 7.30 28.31
C ASP A 57 18.06 6.15 27.28
N PRO A 58 18.71 5.02 27.64
CA PRO A 58 18.92 3.90 26.72
C PRO A 58 17.59 3.29 26.25
N GLU A 59 16.56 3.24 27.11
CA GLU A 59 15.27 2.65 26.75
C GLU A 59 14.58 3.49 25.66
N ALA A 60 14.49 4.81 25.86
CA ALA A 60 13.96 5.73 24.86
C ALA A 60 14.76 5.68 23.55
N ARG A 61 16.10 5.58 23.60
CA ARG A 61 16.93 5.44 22.40
C ARG A 61 16.62 4.15 21.64
N THR A 62 16.46 3.02 22.33
CA THR A 62 16.06 1.75 21.70
C THR A 62 14.72 1.86 20.99
N VAL A 63 13.73 2.51 21.61
CA VAL A 63 12.39 2.72 21.01
C VAL A 63 12.48 3.61 19.77
N VAL A 64 13.23 4.70 19.83
CA VAL A 64 13.39 5.64 18.70
C VAL A 64 14.11 4.95 17.54
N ASN A 65 15.16 4.18 17.80
CA ASN A 65 15.88 3.44 16.77
C ASN A 65 14.99 2.39 16.07
N LYS A 66 14.08 1.74 16.80
CA LYS A 66 13.07 0.85 16.19
C LYS A 66 12.15 1.63 15.24
N ALA A 67 11.65 2.79 15.67
CA ALA A 67 10.82 3.64 14.83
C ALA A 67 11.56 4.11 13.56
N ILE A 68 12.85 4.48 13.67
CA ILE A 68 13.70 4.84 12.52
C ILE A 68 13.79 3.68 11.54
N ALA A 69 14.12 2.48 12.02
CA ALA A 69 14.25 1.28 11.19
C ALA A 69 12.94 0.97 10.46
N THR A 70 11.80 1.02 11.16
CA THR A 70 10.49 0.78 10.56
C THR A 70 10.12 1.84 9.52
N VAL A 71 10.36 3.13 9.79
CA VAL A 71 10.09 4.19 8.80
C VAL A 71 10.95 4.00 7.55
N ARG A 72 12.23 3.66 7.71
CA ARG A 72 13.14 3.37 6.58
C ARG A 72 12.69 2.16 5.77
N GLN A 73 12.33 1.08 6.45
CA GLN A 73 11.84 -0.14 5.81
C GLN A 73 10.58 0.13 4.97
N VAL A 74 9.58 0.79 5.55
CA VAL A 74 8.30 1.07 4.89
C VAL A 74 8.47 2.08 3.74
N ALA A 75 9.41 3.02 3.88
CA ALA A 75 9.74 3.99 2.84
C ALA A 75 10.78 3.49 1.81
N LYS A 76 11.24 2.24 1.92
CA LYS A 76 12.31 1.63 1.10
C LYS A 76 13.58 2.49 0.99
N LEU A 77 14.03 2.98 2.13
CA LEU A 77 15.23 3.81 2.24
C LEU A 77 16.43 3.00 2.70
N SER A 78 17.63 3.47 2.36
CA SER A 78 18.86 2.89 2.88
C SER A 78 19.03 3.19 4.36
N ASP A 79 19.88 2.42 5.03
CA ASP A 79 20.14 2.55 6.47
C ASP A 79 20.80 3.89 6.86
N THR A 80 21.33 4.63 5.89
CA THR A 80 21.99 5.92 6.12
C THR A 80 21.15 7.11 5.67
N ASP A 81 20.06 6.88 4.94
CA ASP A 81 19.19 7.95 4.45
C ASP A 81 18.40 8.58 5.61
N ASP A 82 18.30 9.90 5.61
CA ASP A 82 17.52 10.69 6.57
C ASP A 82 16.14 11.07 6.03
N GLY A 83 15.86 10.76 4.76
CA GLY A 83 14.61 10.98 4.07
C GLY A 83 14.27 12.46 3.90
N SER A 84 15.25 13.36 4.04
CA SER A 84 15.06 14.81 3.84
C SER A 84 14.87 15.17 2.37
N ASN A 85 15.58 14.48 1.47
CA ASN A 85 15.59 14.71 0.03
C ASN A 85 15.11 13.47 -0.74
N LEU A 86 13.88 13.06 -0.47
CA LEU A 86 13.29 11.94 -1.20
C LEU A 86 12.99 12.34 -2.64
N PRO A 87 13.47 11.57 -3.65
CA PRO A 87 13.01 11.77 -5.01
C PRO A 87 11.49 11.55 -5.07
N PRO A 88 10.79 12.19 -6.03
CA PRO A 88 9.38 11.89 -6.28
C PRO A 88 9.22 10.38 -6.46
N VAL A 89 8.11 9.83 -5.97
CA VAL A 89 7.88 8.39 -6.05
C VAL A 89 7.92 8.00 -7.52
N LYS A 90 8.72 6.98 -7.86
CA LYS A 90 8.74 6.41 -9.21
C LYS A 90 7.37 5.77 -9.44
N GLY A 91 6.41 6.55 -9.90
CA GLY A 91 5.18 6.01 -10.48
C GLY A 91 5.54 5.22 -11.73
N THR A 92 4.61 4.40 -12.21
CA THR A 92 4.73 3.73 -13.51
C THR A 92 5.07 4.79 -14.56
N GLU A 93 6.28 4.75 -15.13
CA GLU A 93 6.68 5.75 -16.11
C GLU A 93 5.71 5.69 -17.29
N PRO A 94 4.98 6.78 -17.61
CA PRO A 94 3.94 6.74 -18.63
C PRO A 94 4.48 6.30 -20.01
N ALA A 95 5.74 6.61 -20.31
CA ALA A 95 6.42 6.19 -21.52
C ALA A 95 6.67 4.66 -21.56
N ALA A 96 7.12 4.07 -20.45
CA ALA A 96 7.33 2.62 -20.36
C ALA A 96 6.01 1.84 -20.44
N PHE A 97 4.94 2.39 -19.84
CA PHE A 97 3.63 1.76 -19.91
C PHE A 97 2.99 1.93 -21.30
N ALA A 98 3.16 3.08 -21.96
CA ALA A 98 2.74 3.28 -23.35
C ALA A 98 3.44 2.30 -24.32
N ALA A 99 4.73 2.02 -24.09
CA ALA A 99 5.45 0.98 -24.81
C ALA A 99 4.84 -0.41 -24.55
N SER A 100 4.44 -0.69 -23.30
CA SER A 100 3.77 -1.95 -22.94
C SER A 100 2.40 -2.11 -23.61
N ILE A 101 1.61 -1.04 -23.74
CA ILE A 101 0.35 -1.04 -24.51
C ILE A 101 0.61 -1.40 -25.98
N SER A 102 1.63 -0.78 -26.59
CA SER A 102 1.99 -1.04 -27.99
C SER A 102 2.46 -2.48 -28.20
N VAL A 103 3.23 -3.03 -27.24
CA VAL A 103 3.63 -4.45 -27.23
C VAL A 103 2.40 -5.36 -27.10
N GLN A 104 1.40 -4.98 -26.31
CA GLN A 104 0.18 -5.77 -26.17
C GLN A 104 -0.62 -5.80 -27.47
N TYR A 105 -0.81 -4.65 -28.13
CA TYR A 105 -1.42 -4.61 -29.47
C TYR A 105 -0.69 -5.49 -30.48
N LYS A 106 0.65 -5.51 -30.45
CA LYS A 106 1.45 -6.41 -31.30
C LYS A 106 1.19 -7.89 -31.01
N LYS A 107 1.11 -8.27 -29.73
CA LYS A 107 0.80 -9.65 -29.32
C LYS A 107 -0.60 -10.09 -29.75
N SER A 108 -1.56 -9.17 -29.68
CA SER A 108 -2.96 -9.41 -30.03
C SER A 108 -3.24 -9.24 -31.54
N GLY A 109 -2.18 -9.13 -32.37
CA GLY A 109 -2.28 -9.22 -33.84
C GLY A 109 -2.59 -7.90 -34.57
N ALA A 110 -2.43 -6.74 -33.93
CA ALA A 110 -2.68 -5.44 -34.56
C ALA A 110 -1.78 -5.17 -35.77
N ASN A 111 -2.36 -4.66 -36.86
CA ASN A 111 -1.62 -4.20 -38.03
C ASN A 111 -2.32 -2.98 -38.68
N PRO A 112 -1.73 -1.77 -38.66
CA PRO A 112 -0.45 -1.43 -38.05
C PRO A 112 -0.52 -1.46 -36.52
N VAL A 113 0.61 -1.76 -35.87
CA VAL A 113 0.72 -1.66 -34.41
C VAL A 113 0.73 -0.19 -34.03
N PRO A 114 -0.12 0.24 -33.09
CA PRO A 114 -0.11 1.62 -32.63
C PRO A 114 1.23 2.04 -32.00
N GLU A 115 1.69 3.24 -32.31
CA GLU A 115 2.95 3.77 -31.80
C GLU A 115 2.83 4.26 -30.35
N ALA A 116 3.79 3.92 -29.50
CA ALA A 116 3.84 4.39 -28.10
C ALA A 116 3.90 5.92 -27.97
N ALA A 117 4.32 6.62 -29.03
CA ALA A 117 4.34 8.08 -29.10
C ALA A 117 2.95 8.70 -29.33
N ASN A 118 1.93 7.89 -29.69
CA ASN A 118 0.59 8.38 -29.94
C ASN A 118 0.00 9.03 -28.67
N PRO A 119 -0.50 10.28 -28.73
CA PRO A 119 -1.03 10.98 -27.56
C PRO A 119 -2.15 10.23 -26.82
N ALA A 120 -3.00 9.50 -27.53
CA ALA A 120 -4.07 8.71 -26.92
C ALA A 120 -3.51 7.50 -26.14
N ILE A 121 -2.46 6.85 -26.65
CA ILE A 121 -1.76 5.77 -25.93
C ILE A 121 -1.03 6.31 -24.71
N GLN A 122 -0.35 7.46 -24.84
CA GLN A 122 0.31 8.11 -23.70
C GLN A 122 -0.68 8.50 -22.60
N TYR A 123 -1.86 8.99 -22.99
CA TYR A 123 -2.91 9.35 -22.04
C TYR A 123 -3.51 8.11 -21.37
N ALA A 124 -3.87 7.07 -22.14
CA ALA A 124 -4.33 5.79 -21.62
C ALA A 124 -3.30 5.17 -20.66
N ALA A 125 -2.01 5.23 -21.01
CA ALA A 125 -0.93 4.75 -20.16
C ALA A 125 -0.83 5.50 -18.83
N ARG A 126 -1.07 6.82 -18.83
CA ARG A 126 -1.11 7.62 -17.61
C ARG A 126 -2.32 7.28 -16.73
N LEU A 127 -3.49 7.05 -17.33
CA LEU A 127 -4.68 6.62 -16.59
C LEU A 127 -4.48 5.25 -15.95
N ALA A 128 -3.97 4.28 -16.70
CA ALA A 128 -3.61 2.97 -16.17
C ALA A 128 -2.57 3.07 -15.06
N GLY A 129 -1.50 3.87 -15.23
CA GLY A 129 -0.49 4.09 -14.19
C GLY A 129 -1.07 4.67 -12.90
N ASN A 130 -2.06 5.55 -13.00
CA ASN A 130 -2.78 6.09 -11.84
C ASN A 130 -3.66 5.03 -11.16
N LEU A 131 -4.36 4.19 -11.93
CA LEU A 131 -5.17 3.08 -11.41
C LEU A 131 -4.30 2.05 -10.66
N ILE A 132 -3.16 1.68 -11.25
CA ILE A 132 -2.15 0.80 -10.61
C ILE A 132 -1.64 1.43 -9.31
N SER A 133 -1.27 2.72 -9.36
CA SER A 133 -0.78 3.45 -8.17
C SER A 133 -1.84 3.53 -7.07
N ALA A 134 -3.12 3.55 -7.43
CA ALA A 134 -4.26 3.51 -6.51
C ALA A 134 -4.66 2.09 -6.08
N ARG A 135 -3.96 1.03 -6.55
CA ARG A 135 -4.35 -0.39 -6.41
C ARG A 135 -5.81 -0.66 -6.80
N ASN A 136 -6.31 0.05 -7.79
CA ASN A 136 -7.63 -0.22 -8.34
C ASN A 136 -7.49 -1.17 -9.52
N PHE A 137 -7.86 -2.44 -9.33
CA PHE A 137 -7.85 -3.50 -10.35
C PHE A 137 -9.27 -3.96 -10.73
N ASP A 138 -10.26 -3.08 -10.55
CA ASP A 138 -11.64 -3.37 -10.92
C ASP A 138 -11.82 -3.27 -12.45
N VAL A 139 -12.43 -4.29 -13.06
CA VAL A 139 -12.58 -4.40 -14.52
C VAL A 139 -13.38 -3.21 -15.10
N PRO A 140 -14.57 -2.85 -14.58
CA PRO A 140 -15.30 -1.65 -15.01
C PRO A 140 -14.49 -0.36 -14.93
N ALA A 141 -13.67 -0.18 -13.89
CA ALA A 141 -12.85 1.02 -13.73
C ALA A 141 -11.78 1.13 -14.83
N TRP A 142 -11.13 0.00 -15.18
CA TRP A 142 -10.14 -0.05 -16.24
C TRP A 142 -10.75 0.08 -17.63
N GLU A 143 -11.84 -0.62 -17.90
CA GLU A 143 -12.55 -0.53 -19.17
C GLU A 143 -13.04 0.91 -19.41
N GLY A 144 -13.73 1.50 -18.42
CA GLY A 144 -14.23 2.87 -18.52
C GLY A 144 -13.12 3.92 -18.67
N ALA A 145 -11.94 3.68 -18.08
CA ALA A 145 -10.82 4.60 -18.18
C ALA A 145 -10.04 4.47 -19.49
N LEU A 146 -9.87 3.25 -20.03
CA LEU A 146 -8.96 3.00 -21.14
C LEU A 146 -9.66 2.91 -22.49
N ILE A 147 -10.81 2.23 -22.59
CA ILE A 147 -11.49 1.95 -23.86
C ILE A 147 -11.75 3.22 -24.68
N PRO A 148 -12.25 4.34 -24.12
CA PRO A 148 -12.53 5.55 -24.91
C PRO A 148 -11.30 6.14 -25.61
N TYR A 149 -10.09 5.90 -25.07
CA TYR A 149 -8.84 6.38 -25.67
C TYR A 149 -8.21 5.34 -26.59
N LEU A 150 -8.36 4.06 -26.28
CA LEU A 150 -7.89 2.97 -27.13
C LEU A 150 -8.68 2.87 -28.44
N GLU A 151 -9.99 3.13 -28.41
CA GLU A 151 -10.86 3.19 -29.60
C GLU A 151 -10.44 4.29 -30.59
N LEU A 152 -9.90 5.42 -30.10
CA LEU A 152 -9.39 6.50 -30.96
C LEU A 152 -8.15 6.09 -31.75
N VAL A 153 -7.48 5.01 -31.35
CA VAL A 153 -6.22 4.55 -31.94
C VAL A 153 -6.49 3.45 -32.96
N THR A 154 -7.19 2.39 -32.56
CA THR A 154 -7.59 1.30 -33.44
C THR A 154 -8.80 0.57 -32.88
N SER A 155 -9.66 0.08 -33.77
CA SER A 155 -10.83 -0.76 -33.43
C SER A 155 -10.52 -2.26 -33.50
N SER A 156 -9.32 -2.64 -33.95
CA SER A 156 -8.89 -4.03 -34.06
C SER A 156 -7.43 -4.19 -33.63
N PRO A 157 -7.11 -5.13 -32.72
CA PRO A 157 -8.00 -5.96 -31.90
C PRO A 157 -8.89 -5.14 -30.95
N GLU A 158 -9.95 -5.76 -30.43
CA GLU A 158 -10.97 -5.10 -29.60
C GLU A 158 -10.34 -4.40 -28.37
N PRO A 159 -10.58 -3.08 -28.18
CA PRO A 159 -10.00 -2.31 -27.07
C PRO A 159 -10.28 -2.86 -25.67
N ALA A 160 -11.45 -3.47 -25.46
CA ALA A 160 -11.81 -4.12 -24.20
C ALA A 160 -10.86 -5.28 -23.86
N THR A 161 -10.49 -6.09 -24.85
CA THR A 161 -9.54 -7.19 -24.69
C THR A 161 -8.16 -6.68 -24.27
N ILE A 162 -7.68 -5.62 -24.93
CA ILE A 162 -6.41 -4.99 -24.57
C ILE A 162 -6.44 -4.42 -23.15
N ALA A 163 -7.53 -3.72 -22.77
CA ALA A 163 -7.68 -3.16 -21.43
C ALA A 163 -7.67 -4.26 -20.34
N ARG A 164 -8.36 -5.38 -20.56
CA ARG A 164 -8.39 -6.53 -19.65
C ARG A 164 -7.03 -7.23 -19.53
N GLU A 165 -6.33 -7.44 -20.64
CA GLU A 165 -5.00 -8.05 -20.63
C GLU A 165 -3.98 -7.17 -19.88
N LEU A 166 -4.06 -5.84 -20.05
CA LEU A 166 -3.25 -4.88 -19.30
C LEU A 166 -3.56 -4.90 -17.80
N LEU A 167 -4.84 -4.97 -17.43
CA LEU A 167 -5.28 -5.13 -16.04
C LEU A 167 -4.68 -6.40 -15.45
N LEU A 168 -4.89 -7.56 -16.07
CA LEU A 168 -4.41 -8.86 -15.57
C LEU A 168 -2.89 -8.86 -15.37
N ARG A 169 -2.15 -8.33 -16.35
CA ARG A 169 -0.70 -8.21 -16.22
C ARG A 169 -0.30 -7.30 -15.06
N SER A 170 -0.97 -6.15 -14.92
CA SER A 170 -0.66 -5.19 -13.86
C SER A 170 -1.05 -5.68 -12.46
N ALA A 171 -2.09 -6.50 -12.35
CA ALA A 171 -2.50 -7.15 -11.11
C ALA A 171 -1.47 -8.23 -10.71
N ASN A 172 -1.09 -9.10 -11.65
CA ASN A 172 -0.08 -10.14 -11.40
C ASN A 172 1.29 -9.56 -11.02
N GLU A 173 1.71 -8.44 -11.63
CA GLU A 173 2.94 -7.73 -11.24
C GLU A 173 2.82 -7.02 -9.87
N ALA A 174 1.60 -6.83 -9.35
CA ALA A 174 1.32 -6.22 -8.05
C ALA A 174 1.09 -7.24 -6.90
N ASP A 175 0.84 -8.50 -7.24
CA ASP A 175 0.39 -9.59 -6.35
C ASP A 175 1.48 -10.61 -5.95
N ASP A 176 2.77 -10.30 -6.12
CA ASP A 176 3.88 -11.09 -5.54
C ASP A 176 3.87 -11.15 -3.98
N ALA A 177 2.76 -10.78 -3.31
CA ALA A 177 2.64 -10.70 -1.86
C ALA A 177 1.40 -11.36 -1.24
N GLU A 178 0.46 -11.93 -2.01
CA GLU A 178 -0.71 -12.58 -1.39
C GLU A 178 -0.84 -14.04 -1.83
N GLY A 179 -0.60 -14.93 -0.88
CA GLY A 179 -0.93 -16.34 -1.03
C GLY A 179 -2.43 -16.51 -1.09
N ASP A 180 -2.94 -16.79 -2.28
CA ASP A 180 -4.24 -17.43 -2.47
C ASP A 180 -4.20 -18.76 -1.70
N ASN A 181 -4.88 -18.80 -0.55
CA ASN A 181 -5.31 -20.09 -0.01
C ASN A 181 -6.61 -20.43 -0.74
N GLU A 182 -6.49 -21.21 -1.81
CA GLU A 182 -7.63 -21.89 -2.42
C GLU A 182 -8.28 -22.80 -1.37
N ASP A 183 -9.40 -22.37 -0.78
CA ASP A 183 -10.18 -23.21 0.14
C ASP A 183 -11.35 -23.87 -0.61
N GLU A 184 -11.34 -25.20 -0.64
CA GLU A 184 -12.35 -26.12 -1.17
C GLU A 184 -13.63 -26.24 -0.30
N GLU A 185 -13.79 -25.41 0.74
CA GLU A 185 -14.92 -25.52 1.67
C GLU A 185 -16.22 -24.87 1.12
N GLU A 186 -17.29 -25.66 1.02
CA GLU A 186 -18.61 -25.21 0.57
C GLU A 186 -19.29 -24.26 1.57
N GLY A 187 -19.74 -23.08 1.12
CA GLY A 187 -20.55 -22.14 1.93
C GLY A 187 -20.49 -20.69 1.46
N GLU A 188 -21.54 -19.91 1.73
CA GLU A 188 -21.58 -18.45 1.46
C GLU A 188 -20.63 -17.71 2.43
N ASP A 189 -19.67 -16.94 1.88
CA ASP A 189 -18.78 -16.08 2.67
C ASP A 189 -19.56 -14.87 3.24
N LEU A 190 -19.48 -14.67 4.56
CA LEU A 190 -19.99 -13.49 5.27
C LEU A 190 -18.93 -12.37 5.38
N CYS A 191 -17.65 -12.72 5.54
CA CYS A 191 -16.51 -11.79 5.43
C CYS A 191 -15.34 -12.53 4.81
N ASN A 192 -14.60 -11.87 3.91
CA ASN A 192 -13.26 -12.26 3.52
C ASN A 192 -12.41 -10.99 3.52
N CYS A 193 -11.74 -10.75 4.62
CA CYS A 193 -11.18 -9.45 4.94
C CYS A 193 -9.75 -9.60 5.47
N GLN A 194 -8.78 -8.98 4.77
CA GLN A 194 -7.43 -8.78 5.28
C GLN A 194 -7.39 -7.45 6.04
N PHE A 195 -6.92 -7.46 7.29
CA PHE A 195 -6.89 -6.26 8.12
C PHE A 195 -5.78 -6.31 9.16
N SER A 196 -5.39 -5.12 9.59
CA SER A 196 -4.50 -4.92 10.74
C SER A 196 -5.27 -4.23 11.86
N LEU A 197 -5.12 -4.71 13.09
CA LEU A 197 -5.83 -4.18 14.26
C LEU A 197 -4.83 -3.63 15.27
N ALA A 198 -4.99 -2.34 15.60
CA ALA A 198 -4.22 -1.69 16.64
C ALA A 198 -5.14 -1.00 17.66
N TYR A 199 -4.74 -1.02 18.93
CA TYR A 199 -5.42 -0.30 20.00
C TYR A 199 -4.48 0.72 20.64
N GLY A 200 -4.67 1.99 20.28
CA GLY A 200 -3.78 3.07 20.67
C GLY A 200 -2.37 2.86 20.11
N ALA A 201 -1.41 2.57 20.99
CA ALA A 201 0.01 2.40 20.66
C ALA A 201 0.46 0.92 20.70
N LYS A 202 -0.47 -0.03 20.57
CA LYS A 202 -0.16 -1.46 20.56
C LYS A 202 -0.83 -2.12 19.36
N ILE A 203 -0.03 -2.68 18.46
CA ILE A 203 -0.51 -3.56 17.39
C ILE A 203 -0.95 -4.88 18.02
N LEU A 204 -2.17 -5.30 17.71
CA LEU A 204 -2.76 -6.56 18.17
C LEU A 204 -2.72 -7.61 17.06
N LEU A 205 -3.03 -7.20 15.82
CA LEU A 205 -2.96 -8.03 14.62
C LEU A 205 -2.26 -7.24 13.52
N ASN A 206 -1.37 -7.90 12.78
CA ASN A 206 -0.68 -7.35 11.62
C ASN A 206 -1.03 -8.21 10.41
N THR A 207 -1.67 -7.62 9.40
CA THR A 207 -2.03 -8.27 8.13
C THR A 207 -2.69 -9.63 8.33
N ALA A 208 -3.73 -9.66 9.18
CA ALA A 208 -4.46 -10.89 9.48
C ALA A 208 -5.62 -11.07 8.51
N ASN A 209 -5.77 -12.28 7.97
CA ASN A 209 -6.93 -12.68 7.18
C ASN A 209 -8.02 -13.21 8.11
N LEU A 210 -9.21 -12.60 8.05
CA LEU A 210 -10.41 -13.12 8.69
C LEU A 210 -11.42 -13.48 7.61
N ARG A 211 -11.72 -14.78 7.54
CA ARG A 211 -12.77 -15.31 6.69
C ARG A 211 -13.84 -15.95 7.57
N LEU A 212 -15.10 -15.58 7.37
CA LEU A 212 -16.24 -16.10 8.11
C LEU A 212 -17.30 -16.57 7.11
N LYS A 213 -17.80 -17.79 7.27
CA LYS A 213 -18.85 -18.38 6.43
C LYS A 213 -20.18 -18.49 7.16
N ARG A 214 -21.26 -18.42 6.41
CA ARG A 214 -22.62 -18.50 6.94
C ARG A 214 -22.91 -19.91 7.45
N GLY A 215 -23.55 -20.00 8.62
CA GLY A 215 -23.93 -21.27 9.24
C GLY A 215 -22.85 -21.93 10.10
N HIS A 216 -21.64 -21.36 10.15
CA HIS A 216 -20.56 -21.85 10.99
C HIS A 216 -20.53 -21.18 12.37
N ARG A 217 -20.02 -21.91 13.37
CA ARG A 217 -19.80 -21.39 14.73
C ARG A 217 -18.30 -21.28 14.98
N TYR A 218 -17.83 -20.07 15.25
CA TYR A 218 -16.42 -19.77 15.46
C TYR A 218 -16.14 -19.47 16.94
N GLY A 219 -14.97 -19.91 17.43
CA GLY A 219 -14.48 -19.62 18.77
C GLY A 219 -13.13 -18.91 18.71
N LEU A 220 -13.02 -17.73 19.32
CA LEU A 220 -11.77 -16.96 19.37
C LEU A 220 -10.98 -17.28 20.64
N CYS A 221 -9.88 -18.03 20.49
CA CYS A 221 -9.00 -18.42 21.57
C CYS A 221 -7.68 -17.63 21.53
N GLY A 222 -7.05 -17.45 22.70
CA GLY A 222 -5.77 -16.76 22.80
C GLY A 222 -5.45 -16.32 24.23
N ARG A 223 -4.21 -15.94 24.49
CA ARG A 223 -3.74 -15.53 25.81
C ARG A 223 -4.43 -14.25 26.30
N ASN A 224 -4.50 -14.03 27.61
CA ASN A 224 -5.01 -12.77 28.16
C ASN A 224 -4.16 -11.59 27.67
N GLY A 225 -4.83 -10.52 27.22
CA GLY A 225 -4.17 -9.35 26.63
C GLY A 225 -3.78 -9.48 25.15
N SER A 226 -4.17 -10.55 24.46
CA SER A 226 -3.92 -10.75 23.01
C SER A 226 -4.83 -9.94 22.09
N GLY A 227 -5.83 -9.22 22.62
CA GLY A 227 -6.73 -8.39 21.81
C GLY A 227 -8.08 -8.99 21.46
N LYS A 228 -8.47 -10.15 22.01
CA LYS A 228 -9.76 -10.83 21.71
C LYS A 228 -10.99 -9.92 21.83
N SER A 229 -11.15 -9.25 22.97
CA SER A 229 -12.29 -8.34 23.18
C SER A 229 -12.21 -7.11 22.28
N THR A 230 -11.00 -6.68 21.92
CA THR A 230 -10.81 -5.56 20.98
C THR A 230 -11.21 -5.97 19.57
N LEU A 231 -10.86 -7.18 19.13
CA LEU A 231 -11.29 -7.73 17.84
C LEU A 231 -12.80 -7.86 17.78
N MET A 232 -13.44 -8.42 18.81
CA MET A 232 -14.90 -8.51 18.88
C MET A 232 -15.57 -7.13 18.83
N ARG A 233 -15.01 -6.12 19.51
CA ARG A 233 -15.53 -4.73 19.45
C ARG A 233 -15.38 -4.11 18.05
N ALA A 234 -14.28 -4.37 17.36
CA ALA A 234 -14.10 -3.91 15.98
C ALA A 234 -15.16 -4.54 15.07
N ILE A 235 -15.40 -5.85 15.19
CA ILE A 235 -16.45 -6.54 14.41
C ILE A 235 -17.85 -5.96 14.69
N THR A 236 -18.17 -5.63 15.94
CA THR A 236 -19.48 -5.05 16.28
C THR A 236 -19.67 -3.62 15.78
N ASN A 237 -18.61 -2.81 15.78
CA ASN A 237 -18.70 -1.38 15.46
C ASN A 237 -18.47 -1.06 13.97
N GLY A 238 -17.99 -2.03 13.19
CA GLY A 238 -17.51 -1.81 11.82
C GLY A 238 -16.20 -1.02 11.80
#